data_AF-A0A6C1N8I5-F1
#
_entry.id   AF-A0A6C1N8I5-F1
#
_cell.length_a   1.000
_cell.length_b   1.000
_cell.length_c   1.000
_cell.angle_alpha   90.00
_cell.angle_beta   90.00
_cell.angle_gamma   90.00
#
_symmetry.space_group_name_H-M   'P 1'
#
loop_
_entity.id
_entity.type
_entity.pdbx_description
1 polymer ?
#
loop_
_entity_poly.entity_id
_entity_poly.type
_entity_poly.pdbx_seq_one_letter_code
_entity_poly.pdbx_strand_id
1 'polypeptide(L)'
;MSKTLIYQNKAPALLPMYAKAIIPKGATAGKKRDGIHIPNLTITLTGVTTDSQRLKDYRKVCGFPASARLPITWPHIEAFPLHIRLMSDRSFPLPLLGMVHLRNSITQHRPINEGECLDFECSLENQVDSDRGIEFDVVTRASTGGREVWQETSTILYRQPSSSSSGQKGPKAPPEPFPHETGIVVGEDTGRRYGKASGDLNPIHLYALSAKAFGFPRAIIHGMWSKARAIALLAEEADLNSGPVRVDCTFKTPLFLPGTATLSWDKQDRVWPFKLLNAKGTAPHLEGAIHWL
;
A
#
# COMPACT_ATOMS: atom_id res chain seq x y z
N MET A 1 16.86 -2.02 23.45
CA MET A 1 17.59 -2.84 22.46
C MET A 1 16.69 -3.01 21.25
N SER A 2 17.13 -2.63 20.06
CA SER A 2 16.38 -2.88 18.82
C SER A 2 16.26 -4.39 18.63
N LYS A 3 15.04 -4.88 18.39
CA LYS A 3 14.79 -6.31 18.16
C LYS A 3 14.77 -6.54 16.65
N THR A 4 15.82 -7.17 16.13
CA THR A 4 15.91 -7.55 14.72
C THR A 4 15.44 -8.99 14.54
N LEU A 5 14.44 -9.20 13.69
CA LEU A 5 13.98 -10.52 13.26
C LEU A 5 14.63 -10.87 11.93
N ILE A 6 15.14 -12.09 11.74
CA ILE A 6 15.86 -12.49 10.53
C ILE A 6 15.17 -13.70 9.89
N TYR A 7 14.90 -13.60 8.58
CA TYR A 7 14.35 -14.67 7.74
C TYR A 7 15.28 -14.90 6.52
N GLN A 8 15.25 -16.12 5.99
CA GLN A 8 16.03 -16.52 4.82
C GLN A 8 15.15 -17.27 3.82
N ASN A 9 15.25 -16.90 2.55
CA ASN A 9 14.60 -17.46 1.35
C ASN A 9 13.06 -17.41 1.34
N LYS A 10 12.40 -17.41 2.50
CA LYS A 10 10.95 -17.44 2.65
C LYS A 10 10.49 -16.45 3.70
N ALA A 11 9.51 -15.65 3.33
CA ALA A 11 8.81 -14.76 4.23
C ALA A 11 8.01 -15.55 5.30
N PRO A 12 7.70 -14.95 6.46
CA PRO A 12 6.83 -15.56 7.45
C PRO A 12 5.44 -15.87 6.87
N ALA A 13 4.86 -16.99 7.31
CA ALA A 13 3.52 -17.38 6.87
C ALA A 13 2.45 -16.39 7.36
N LEU A 14 1.63 -15.87 6.43
CA LEU A 14 0.58 -14.89 6.72
C LEU A 14 -0.61 -15.45 7.52
N LEU A 15 -1.04 -16.69 7.24
CA LEU A 15 -2.24 -17.28 7.86
C LEU A 15 -2.19 -17.28 9.41
N PRO A 16 -1.12 -17.77 10.06
CA PRO A 16 -1.00 -17.69 11.52
C PRO A 16 -1.01 -16.25 12.07
N MET A 17 -0.59 -15.28 11.27
CA MET A 17 -0.53 -13.87 11.67
C MET A 17 -1.90 -13.20 11.57
N TYR A 18 -2.68 -13.49 10.52
CA TYR A 18 -4.07 -13.07 10.44
C TYR A 18 -4.93 -13.66 11.56
N ALA A 19 -4.71 -14.92 11.93
CA ALA A 19 -5.40 -15.51 13.09
C ALA A 19 -5.10 -14.76 14.39
N LYS A 20 -3.86 -14.31 14.59
CA LYS A 20 -3.47 -13.48 15.75
C LYS A 20 -4.01 -12.06 15.69
N ALA A 21 -4.20 -11.50 14.50
CA ALA A 21 -4.73 -10.15 14.30
C ALA A 21 -6.18 -9.99 14.77
N ILE A 22 -6.92 -11.10 14.90
CA ILE A 22 -8.31 -11.16 15.38
C ILE A 22 -8.37 -11.17 16.92
N ILE A 23 -7.27 -11.50 17.60
CA ILE A 23 -7.20 -11.48 19.06
C ILE A 23 -7.24 -10.03 19.54
N PRO A 24 -8.22 -9.63 20.37
CA PRO A 24 -8.27 -8.27 20.91
C PRO A 24 -6.97 -7.95 21.66
N LYS A 25 -6.23 -6.93 21.21
CA LYS A 25 -5.14 -6.37 22.03
C LYS A 25 -5.76 -5.60 23.17
N GLY A 26 -5.99 -6.28 24.30
CA GLY A 26 -6.62 -5.74 25.51
C GLY A 26 -5.86 -4.61 26.24
N ALA A 27 -4.90 -3.94 25.59
CA ALA A 27 -4.00 -2.97 26.21
C ALA A 27 -4.12 -1.53 25.68
N THR A 28 -4.96 -1.26 24.66
CA THR A 28 -5.16 0.09 24.09
C THR A 28 -6.58 0.62 24.24
N ALA A 29 -7.54 -0.22 24.62
CA ALA A 29 -8.88 0.24 25.00
C ALA A 29 -8.78 1.12 26.26
N GLY A 30 -8.84 2.44 26.08
CA GLY A 30 -8.81 3.41 27.18
C GLY A 30 -7.47 4.14 27.41
N LYS A 31 -6.38 3.81 26.70
CA LYS A 31 -5.14 4.60 26.78
C LYS A 31 -5.27 5.89 25.97
N LYS A 32 -4.95 7.03 26.58
CA LYS A 32 -4.82 8.32 25.88
C LYS A 32 -3.67 8.23 24.86
N ARG A 33 -3.76 9.02 23.78
CA ARG A 33 -2.79 9.13 22.67
C ARG A 33 -1.34 9.13 23.18
N ASP A 34 -1.04 10.03 24.11
CA ASP A 34 0.29 10.28 24.69
C ASP A 34 0.96 9.08 25.38
N GLY A 35 0.22 7.99 25.65
CA GLY A 35 0.74 6.78 26.31
C GLY A 35 1.04 5.61 25.37
N ILE A 36 0.85 5.77 24.06
CA ILE A 36 1.08 4.72 23.07
C ILE A 36 2.37 5.01 22.31
N HIS A 37 3.38 4.16 22.51
CA HIS A 37 4.64 4.23 21.78
C HIS A 37 4.84 2.97 20.94
N ILE A 38 5.01 3.13 19.64
CA ILE A 38 5.37 2.04 18.73
C ILE A 38 6.86 1.76 18.89
N PRO A 39 7.27 0.55 19.28
CA PRO A 39 8.68 0.24 19.45
C PRO A 39 9.42 0.27 18.11
N ASN A 40 10.71 0.65 18.15
CA ASN A 40 11.61 0.49 17.01
C ASN A 40 11.83 -1.01 16.78
N LEU A 41 11.16 -1.53 15.75
CA LEU A 41 11.25 -2.93 15.34
C LEU A 41 11.82 -3.00 13.93
N THR A 42 12.72 -3.94 13.71
CA THR A 42 13.33 -4.19 12.40
C THR A 42 13.19 -5.68 12.06
N ILE A 43 12.98 -5.97 10.79
CA ILE A 43 12.93 -7.33 10.25
C ILE A 43 13.71 -7.38 8.94
N THR A 44 14.49 -8.43 8.76
CA THR A 44 15.21 -8.69 7.53
C THR A 44 14.76 -10.02 6.92
N LEU A 45 14.73 -10.07 5.59
CA LEU A 45 14.48 -11.26 4.80
C LEU A 45 15.49 -11.29 3.67
N THR A 46 16.34 -12.31 3.65
CA THR A 46 17.42 -12.41 2.64
C THR A 46 17.13 -13.52 1.64
N GLY A 47 17.65 -13.39 0.42
CA GLY A 47 17.63 -14.47 -0.57
C GLY A 47 16.28 -14.71 -1.26
N VAL A 48 15.46 -13.68 -1.46
CA VAL A 48 14.12 -13.85 -2.07
C VAL A 48 14.21 -13.84 -3.59
N THR A 49 13.88 -14.96 -4.23
CA THR A 49 13.65 -15.02 -5.68
C THR A 49 12.30 -14.41 -6.03
N THR A 50 12.29 -13.54 -7.03
CA THR A 50 11.12 -12.73 -7.40
C THR A 50 10.30 -13.32 -8.56
N ASP A 51 10.74 -14.41 -9.17
CA ASP A 51 10.01 -15.14 -10.20
C ASP A 51 9.03 -16.13 -9.55
N SER A 52 7.73 -15.84 -9.64
CA SER A 52 6.72 -16.69 -9.05
C SER A 52 5.41 -16.68 -9.80
N GLN A 53 4.59 -17.71 -9.57
CA GLN A 53 3.20 -17.68 -10.04
C GLN A 53 2.42 -16.49 -9.44
N ARG A 54 2.78 -16.03 -8.23
CA ARG A 54 2.18 -14.83 -7.63
C ARG A 54 2.48 -13.58 -8.45
N LEU A 55 3.69 -13.43 -8.99
CA LEU A 55 4.04 -12.32 -9.88
C LEU A 55 3.17 -12.32 -11.14
N LYS A 56 2.95 -13.49 -11.75
CA LYS A 56 2.07 -13.63 -12.93
C LYS A 56 0.62 -13.25 -12.60
N ASP A 57 0.10 -13.75 -11.48
CA ASP A 57 -1.25 -13.44 -11.00
C ASP A 57 -1.39 -11.93 -10.67
N TYR A 58 -0.35 -11.33 -10.07
CA TYR A 58 -0.27 -9.92 -9.74
C TYR A 58 -0.28 -9.04 -10.99
N ARG A 59 0.58 -9.34 -11.98
CA ARG A 59 0.60 -8.64 -13.26
C ARG A 59 -0.78 -8.67 -13.91
N LYS A 60 -1.42 -9.84 -13.95
CA LYS A 60 -2.76 -10.00 -14.53
C LYS A 60 -3.82 -9.17 -13.81
N VAL A 61 -3.86 -9.17 -12.48
CA VAL A 61 -4.91 -8.46 -11.74
C VAL A 61 -4.71 -6.94 -11.71
N CYS A 62 -3.46 -6.46 -11.72
CA CYS A 62 -3.13 -5.04 -11.81
C CYS A 62 -3.07 -4.54 -13.26
N GLY A 63 -3.00 -5.46 -14.24
CA GLY A 63 -2.89 -5.18 -15.66
C GLY A 63 -1.53 -4.68 -16.10
N PHE A 64 -0.45 -5.11 -15.44
CA PHE A 64 0.89 -4.94 -15.96
C PHE A 64 1.14 -5.92 -17.11
N PRO A 65 1.81 -5.51 -18.20
CA PRO A 65 2.20 -6.42 -19.27
C PRO A 65 3.25 -7.43 -18.78
N ALA A 66 3.40 -8.54 -19.52
CA ALA A 66 4.54 -9.41 -19.36
C ALA A 66 5.83 -8.65 -19.72
N SER A 67 6.85 -8.75 -18.89
CA SER A 67 8.11 -8.02 -19.04
C SER A 67 9.23 -8.78 -18.35
N ALA A 68 10.47 -8.61 -18.82
CA ALA A 68 11.67 -9.09 -18.14
C ALA A 68 11.99 -8.31 -16.85
N ARG A 69 11.27 -7.20 -16.60
CA ARG A 69 11.42 -6.38 -15.40
C ARG A 69 10.23 -6.56 -14.46
N LEU A 70 10.48 -6.40 -13.17
CA LEU A 70 9.44 -6.42 -12.14
C LEU A 70 8.61 -5.12 -12.21
N PRO A 71 7.29 -5.18 -11.96
CA PRO A 71 6.53 -3.98 -11.65
C PRO A 71 7.15 -3.23 -10.46
N ILE A 72 7.23 -1.91 -10.53
CA ILE A 72 7.81 -1.08 -9.44
C ILE A 72 7.12 -1.28 -8.08
N THR A 73 5.86 -1.72 -8.08
CA THR A 73 5.08 -2.02 -6.87
C THR A 73 5.22 -3.47 -6.39
N TRP A 74 5.94 -4.34 -7.11
CA TRP A 74 6.10 -5.74 -6.73
C TRP A 74 6.94 -5.95 -5.46
N PRO A 75 8.06 -5.23 -5.22
CA PRO A 75 8.82 -5.40 -3.98
C PRO A 75 8.01 -5.15 -2.71
N HIS A 76 7.01 -4.25 -2.75
CA HIS A 76 6.04 -4.08 -1.65
C HIS A 76 5.29 -5.40 -1.34
N ILE A 77 4.90 -6.14 -2.38
CA ILE A 77 4.14 -7.38 -2.25
C ILE A 77 4.99 -8.52 -1.68
N GLU A 78 6.28 -8.54 -2.00
CA GLU A 78 7.23 -9.49 -1.39
C GLU A 78 7.53 -9.12 0.07
N ALA A 79 7.61 -7.82 0.38
CA ALA A 79 7.82 -7.33 1.74
C ALA A 79 6.55 -7.37 2.63
N PHE A 80 5.36 -7.47 2.05
CA PHE A 80 4.09 -7.38 2.79
C PHE A 80 3.99 -8.32 4.01
N PRO A 81 4.42 -9.60 3.95
CA PRO A 81 4.42 -10.45 5.15
C PRO A 81 5.33 -9.95 6.27
N LEU A 82 6.41 -9.24 5.94
CA LEU A 82 7.29 -8.60 6.93
C LEU A 82 6.59 -7.43 7.60
N HIS A 83 5.84 -6.61 6.85
CA HIS A 83 5.03 -5.52 7.40
C HIS A 83 4.02 -6.04 8.42
N ILE A 84 3.27 -7.09 8.04
CA ILE A 84 2.31 -7.71 8.94
C ILE A 84 3.02 -8.34 10.14
N ARG A 85 4.24 -8.87 9.98
CA ARG A 85 4.99 -9.50 11.08
C ARG A 85 5.46 -8.47 12.10
N LEU A 86 5.89 -7.29 11.66
CA LEU A 86 6.23 -6.17 12.54
C LEU A 86 5.00 -5.75 13.37
N MET A 87 3.87 -5.50 12.70
CA MET A 87 2.65 -5.02 13.36
C MET A 87 1.90 -6.12 14.16
N SER A 88 2.23 -7.39 13.92
CA SER A 88 1.75 -8.53 14.72
C SER A 88 2.70 -8.90 15.86
N ASP A 89 3.85 -8.23 16.02
CA ASP A 89 4.74 -8.50 17.15
C ASP A 89 4.03 -8.21 18.48
N ARG A 90 4.36 -8.98 19.51
CA ARG A 90 3.76 -8.83 20.85
C ARG A 90 4.00 -7.44 21.45
N SER A 91 5.11 -6.80 21.07
CA SER A 91 5.46 -5.46 21.51
C SER A 91 4.74 -4.34 20.74
N PHE A 92 4.16 -4.63 19.57
CA PHE A 92 3.41 -3.63 18.81
C PHE A 92 2.07 -3.35 19.51
N PRO A 93 1.76 -2.10 19.92
CA PRO A 93 0.65 -1.84 20.82
C PRO A 93 -0.72 -1.77 20.12
N LEU A 94 -0.75 -1.49 18.82
CA LEU A 94 -2.00 -1.20 18.09
C LEU A 94 -2.63 -2.45 17.47
N PRO A 95 -3.97 -2.50 17.35
CA PRO A 95 -4.65 -3.55 16.59
C PRO A 95 -4.39 -3.37 15.09
N LEU A 96 -4.18 -4.48 14.39
CA LEU A 96 -4.04 -4.50 12.93
C LEU A 96 -5.31 -4.08 12.20
N LEU A 97 -6.45 -4.58 12.67
CA LEU A 97 -7.76 -4.27 12.10
C LEU A 97 -8.12 -2.81 12.33
N GLY A 98 -8.60 -2.15 11.27
CA GLY A 98 -9.00 -0.74 11.29
C GLY A 98 -7.87 0.25 11.02
N MET A 99 -6.63 -0.20 10.87
CA MET A 99 -5.56 0.65 10.35
C MET A 99 -5.80 1.04 8.90
N VAL A 100 -5.37 2.24 8.54
CA VAL A 100 -5.63 2.85 7.24
C VAL A 100 -4.31 3.23 6.58
N HIS A 101 -4.07 2.70 5.39
CA HIS A 101 -2.94 3.13 4.56
C HIS A 101 -3.23 4.52 3.99
N LEU A 102 -2.47 5.53 4.40
CA LEU A 102 -2.69 6.92 4.01
C LEU A 102 -1.86 7.34 2.80
N ARG A 103 -0.57 7.02 2.83
CA ARG A 103 0.41 7.50 1.85
C ARG A 103 1.40 6.40 1.53
N ASN A 104 1.88 6.39 0.29
CA ASN A 104 2.86 5.43 -0.17
C ASN A 104 3.82 6.10 -1.16
N SER A 105 5.09 6.21 -0.78
CA SER A 105 6.18 6.65 -1.64
C SER A 105 7.05 5.46 -1.97
N ILE A 106 7.31 5.22 -3.25
CA ILE A 106 8.24 4.19 -3.73
C ILE A 106 9.31 4.88 -4.55
N THR A 107 10.58 4.59 -4.29
CA THR A 107 11.70 4.97 -5.17
C THR A 107 12.39 3.72 -5.66
N GLN A 108 12.50 3.57 -6.98
CA GLN A 108 13.28 2.53 -7.63
C GLN A 108 14.53 3.17 -8.21
N HIS A 109 15.70 2.81 -7.69
CA HIS A 109 16.99 3.38 -8.09
C HIS A 109 17.47 2.85 -9.44
N ARG A 110 17.01 1.66 -9.82
CA ARG A 110 17.17 1.08 -11.16
C ARG A 110 16.12 0.01 -11.42
N PRO A 111 15.84 -0.35 -12.69
CA PRO A 111 14.99 -1.50 -13.00
C PRO A 111 15.49 -2.77 -12.33
N ILE A 112 14.56 -3.56 -11.80
CA ILE A 112 14.81 -4.88 -11.19
C ILE A 112 14.37 -5.95 -12.18
N ASN A 113 15.21 -6.95 -12.44
CA ASN A 113 14.87 -8.06 -13.32
C ASN A 113 13.92 -9.05 -12.63
N GLU A 114 13.07 -9.69 -13.42
CA GLU A 114 12.36 -10.88 -12.97
C GLU A 114 13.35 -12.00 -12.63
N GLY A 115 13.14 -12.66 -11.49
CA GLY A 115 14.04 -13.69 -10.97
C GLY A 115 15.28 -13.13 -10.25
N GLU A 116 15.45 -11.81 -10.23
CA GLU A 116 16.50 -11.19 -9.44
C GLU A 116 16.28 -11.48 -7.95
N CYS A 117 17.37 -11.82 -7.25
CA CYS A 117 17.36 -12.14 -5.83
C CYS A 117 17.46 -10.85 -5.02
N LEU A 118 16.51 -10.64 -4.11
CA LEU A 118 16.40 -9.46 -3.28
C LEU A 118 16.54 -9.80 -1.78
N ASP A 119 17.23 -8.92 -1.07
CA ASP A 119 17.25 -8.84 0.38
C ASP A 119 16.41 -7.64 0.83
N PHE A 120 15.49 -7.88 1.74
CA PHE A 120 14.59 -6.88 2.30
C PHE A 120 14.96 -6.54 3.74
N GLU A 121 14.89 -5.25 4.08
CA GLU A 121 14.85 -4.75 5.44
C GLU A 121 13.59 -3.91 5.62
N CYS A 122 12.81 -4.18 6.65
CA CYS A 122 11.66 -3.36 7.01
C CYS A 122 11.76 -2.88 8.46
N SER A 123 11.30 -1.66 8.71
CA SER A 123 11.27 -1.04 10.03
C SER A 123 9.97 -0.26 10.28
N LEU A 124 9.65 -0.08 11.56
CA LEU A 124 8.63 0.87 12.01
C LEU A 124 9.30 2.16 12.47
N GLU A 125 8.90 3.28 11.89
CA GLU A 125 9.55 4.58 12.08
C GLU A 125 8.53 5.72 12.18
N ASN A 126 9.02 6.93 12.52
CA ASN A 126 8.31 8.20 12.40
C ASN A 126 6.88 8.22 12.97
N GLN A 127 6.69 7.73 14.19
CA GLN A 127 5.41 7.90 14.87
C GLN A 127 5.09 9.40 15.03
N VAL A 128 3.89 9.80 14.62
CA VAL A 128 3.34 11.14 14.80
C VAL A 128 1.94 11.04 15.38
N ASP A 129 1.70 11.76 16.46
CA ASP A 129 0.35 11.94 17.00
C ASP A 129 -0.35 13.07 16.25
N SER A 130 -1.39 12.71 15.49
CA SER A 130 -2.19 13.65 14.70
C SER A 130 -3.58 13.86 15.32
N ASP A 131 -4.29 14.88 14.86
CA ASP A 131 -5.70 15.10 15.23
C ASP A 131 -6.59 13.87 14.93
N ARG A 132 -6.22 13.08 13.93
CA ARG A 132 -6.97 11.92 13.43
C ARG A 132 -6.63 10.62 14.16
N GLY A 133 -5.60 10.61 14.99
CA GLY A 133 -5.05 9.42 15.65
C GLY A 133 -3.54 9.31 15.46
N ILE A 134 -2.99 8.11 15.55
CA ILE A 134 -1.55 7.86 15.50
C ILE A 134 -1.15 7.48 14.07
N GLU A 135 -0.26 8.26 13.47
CA GLU A 135 0.40 7.93 12.21
C GLU A 135 1.78 7.31 12.50
N PHE A 136 2.21 6.37 11.68
CA PHE A 136 3.57 5.84 11.70
C PHE A 136 3.93 5.30 10.31
N ASP A 137 5.22 5.17 10.06
CA ASP A 137 5.72 4.67 8.79
C ASP A 137 6.17 3.21 8.91
N VAL A 138 5.86 2.44 7.86
CA VAL A 138 6.56 1.20 7.54
C VAL A 138 7.55 1.52 6.44
N VAL A 139 8.84 1.54 6.79
CA VAL A 139 9.94 1.78 5.84
C VAL A 139 10.44 0.43 5.35
N THR A 140 10.63 0.29 4.05
CA THR A 140 11.11 -0.94 3.41
C THR A 140 12.21 -0.62 2.43
N ARG A 141 13.32 -1.36 2.51
CA ARG A 141 14.43 -1.28 1.57
C ARG A 141 14.61 -2.65 0.93
N ALA A 142 14.85 -2.68 -0.39
CA ALA A 142 15.25 -3.86 -1.11
C ALA A 142 16.62 -3.65 -1.73
N SER A 143 17.49 -4.64 -1.56
CA SER A 143 18.87 -4.61 -2.01
C SER A 143 19.25 -5.91 -2.72
N THR A 144 20.30 -5.84 -3.53
CA THR A 144 20.88 -7.00 -4.22
C THR A 144 22.36 -6.78 -4.41
N GLY A 145 23.16 -7.82 -4.15
CA GLY A 145 24.63 -7.69 -4.11
C GLY A 145 25.10 -6.60 -3.13
N GLY A 146 24.38 -6.37 -2.04
CA GLY A 146 24.70 -5.36 -1.03
C GLY A 146 24.41 -3.90 -1.44
N ARG A 147 23.74 -3.66 -2.56
CA ARG A 147 23.34 -2.32 -3.01
C ARG A 147 21.83 -2.15 -2.96
N GLU A 148 21.34 -1.06 -2.37
CA GLU A 148 19.93 -0.71 -2.41
C GLU A 148 19.49 -0.42 -3.85
N VAL A 149 18.41 -1.04 -4.29
CA VAL A 149 17.84 -0.87 -5.64
C VAL A 149 16.44 -0.30 -5.60
N TRP A 150 15.78 -0.34 -4.44
CA TRP A 150 14.41 0.08 -4.26
C TRP A 150 14.15 0.39 -2.79
N GLN A 151 13.31 1.39 -2.52
CA GLN A 151 12.85 1.73 -1.19
C GLN A 151 11.40 2.20 -1.20
N GLU A 152 10.73 2.05 -0.07
CA GLU A 152 9.36 2.44 0.14
C GLU A 152 9.13 3.00 1.54
N THR A 153 8.23 3.99 1.62
CA THR A 153 7.61 4.44 2.86
C THR A 153 6.10 4.33 2.73
N SER A 154 5.49 3.47 3.56
CA SER A 154 4.04 3.34 3.72
C SER A 154 3.59 3.97 5.03
N THR A 155 2.88 5.10 4.97
CA THR A 155 2.32 5.74 6.16
C THR A 155 0.98 5.13 6.52
N ILE A 156 0.87 4.63 7.75
CA ILE A 156 -0.32 3.98 8.30
C ILE A 156 -0.92 4.84 9.40
N LEU A 157 -2.25 4.95 9.42
CA LEU A 157 -3.01 5.64 10.46
C LEU A 157 -3.84 4.65 11.26
N TYR A 158 -3.65 4.67 12.58
CA TYR A 158 -4.61 4.15 13.53
C TYR A 158 -5.54 5.28 13.98
N ARG A 159 -6.80 5.23 13.52
CA ARG A 159 -7.79 6.25 13.86
C ARG A 159 -8.19 6.15 15.32
N GLN A 160 -8.24 7.29 15.99
CA GLN A 160 -8.84 7.41 17.32
C GLN A 160 -9.90 8.50 17.31
N PRO A 161 -11.00 8.33 18.08
CA PRO A 161 -11.98 9.39 18.26
C PRO A 161 -11.28 10.69 18.68
N SER A 162 -11.62 11.80 18.02
CA SER A 162 -11.17 13.13 18.43
C SER A 162 -12.30 13.83 19.19
N SER A 163 -11.97 14.55 20.26
CA SER A 163 -12.90 15.46 20.94
C SER A 163 -13.22 16.71 20.10
N SER A 164 -12.50 16.96 19.00
CA SER A 164 -12.59 18.19 18.20
C SER A 164 -13.09 17.99 16.76
N SER A 165 -13.53 16.80 16.35
CA SER A 165 -13.97 16.56 14.96
C SER A 165 -15.49 16.64 14.77
N SER A 166 -16.09 17.79 15.09
CA SER A 166 -17.41 18.20 14.59
C SER A 166 -17.33 19.23 13.46
N GLY A 167 -16.13 19.61 13.02
CA GLY A 167 -15.95 20.47 11.86
C GLY A 167 -16.47 19.77 10.59
N GLN A 168 -17.66 20.14 10.14
CA GLN A 168 -18.10 19.87 8.77
C GLN A 168 -16.99 20.35 7.84
N LYS A 169 -16.28 19.42 7.21
CA LYS A 169 -15.43 19.78 6.07
C LYS A 169 -16.39 20.30 5.00
N GLY A 170 -16.33 21.61 4.75
CA GLY A 170 -17.09 22.23 3.67
C GLY A 170 -16.86 21.49 2.35
N PRO A 171 -17.78 21.63 1.38
CA PRO A 171 -17.65 20.98 0.08
C PRO A 171 -16.26 21.28 -0.49
N LYS A 172 -15.47 20.24 -0.71
CA LYS A 172 -14.19 20.38 -1.41
C LYS A 172 -14.49 20.75 -2.85
N ALA A 173 -13.76 21.74 -3.37
CA ALA A 173 -13.80 22.05 -4.78
C ALA A 173 -13.49 20.77 -5.60
N PRO A 174 -14.17 20.57 -6.75
CA PRO A 174 -13.84 19.48 -7.64
C PRO A 174 -12.34 19.51 -7.99
N PRO A 175 -11.69 18.35 -8.18
CA PRO A 175 -10.32 18.31 -8.64
C PRO A 175 -10.20 18.99 -10.00
N GLU A 176 -9.15 19.80 -10.19
CA GLU A 176 -8.85 20.35 -11.51
C GLU A 176 -8.58 19.23 -12.52
N PRO A 177 -9.11 19.32 -13.75
CA PRO A 177 -8.90 18.31 -14.77
C PRO A 177 -7.46 18.33 -15.28
N PHE A 178 -6.93 17.16 -15.62
CA PHE A 178 -5.68 17.04 -16.36
C PHE A 178 -5.95 16.71 -17.83
N PRO A 179 -5.01 16.99 -18.76
CA PRO A 179 -5.25 16.87 -20.20
C PRO A 179 -5.46 15.44 -20.70
N HIS A 180 -5.05 14.42 -19.95
CA HIS A 180 -5.21 13.02 -20.32
C HIS A 180 -6.10 12.28 -19.32
N GLU A 181 -6.91 11.35 -19.81
CA GLU A 181 -7.73 10.48 -18.97
C GLU A 181 -8.03 9.12 -19.61
N THR A 182 -8.30 8.12 -18.77
CA THR A 182 -8.77 6.79 -19.19
C THR A 182 -9.66 6.14 -18.13
N GLY A 183 -10.65 5.38 -18.59
CA GLY A 183 -11.62 4.70 -17.74
C GLY A 183 -11.09 3.38 -17.19
N ILE A 184 -11.43 3.08 -15.93
CA ILE A 184 -11.12 1.82 -15.26
C ILE A 184 -12.41 1.18 -14.77
N VAL A 185 -12.61 -0.08 -15.15
CA VAL A 185 -13.68 -0.94 -14.63
C VAL A 185 -13.07 -1.91 -13.62
N VAL A 186 -13.70 -2.01 -12.44
CA VAL A 186 -13.27 -2.89 -11.36
C VAL A 186 -14.35 -3.92 -11.09
N GLY A 187 -14.04 -5.19 -11.40
CA GLY A 187 -14.94 -6.31 -11.16
C GLY A 187 -15.10 -6.61 -9.68
N GLU A 188 -16.24 -7.22 -9.30
CA GLU A 188 -16.55 -7.58 -7.91
C GLU A 188 -15.49 -8.49 -7.28
N ASP A 189 -14.91 -9.38 -8.07
CA ASP A 189 -13.93 -10.37 -7.64
C ASP A 189 -12.49 -9.85 -7.54
N THR A 190 -12.25 -8.59 -7.96
CA THR A 190 -10.90 -8.02 -8.09
C THR A 190 -10.16 -8.04 -6.75
N GLY A 191 -10.85 -7.72 -5.65
CA GLY A 191 -10.27 -7.76 -4.32
C GLY A 191 -9.80 -9.16 -3.91
N ARG A 192 -10.53 -10.22 -4.30
CA ARG A 192 -10.12 -11.61 -4.02
C ARG A 192 -8.93 -12.04 -4.88
N ARG A 193 -8.94 -11.69 -6.17
CA ARG A 193 -7.81 -11.96 -7.07
C ARG A 193 -6.53 -11.25 -6.61
N TYR A 194 -6.65 -9.98 -6.23
CA TYR A 194 -5.52 -9.21 -5.71
C TYR A 194 -5.07 -9.74 -4.34
N GLY A 195 -5.99 -10.05 -3.43
CA GLY A 195 -5.65 -10.63 -2.13
C GLY A 195 -4.88 -11.95 -2.25
N LYS A 196 -5.24 -12.80 -3.21
CA LYS A 196 -4.49 -14.04 -3.50
C LYS A 196 -3.06 -13.78 -3.98
N ALA A 197 -2.86 -12.80 -4.87
CA ALA A 197 -1.54 -12.49 -5.42
C ALA A 197 -0.66 -11.73 -4.40
N SER A 198 -1.26 -10.76 -3.70
CA SER A 198 -0.58 -9.87 -2.76
C SER A 198 -0.33 -10.50 -1.40
N GLY A 199 -1.20 -11.41 -0.97
CA GLY A 199 -1.27 -11.87 0.41
C GLY A 199 -2.12 -10.96 1.32
N ASP A 200 -2.60 -9.80 0.84
CA ASP A 200 -3.48 -8.93 1.61
C ASP A 200 -4.92 -9.45 1.62
N LEU A 201 -5.22 -10.24 2.64
CA LEU A 201 -6.52 -10.87 2.88
C LEU A 201 -7.39 -10.08 3.87
N ASN A 202 -7.19 -8.75 3.98
CA ASN A 202 -8.04 -7.93 4.83
C ASN A 202 -9.53 -8.08 4.42
N PRO A 203 -10.44 -8.47 5.35
CA PRO A 203 -11.82 -8.82 5.01
C PRO A 203 -12.62 -7.70 4.34
N ILE A 204 -12.25 -6.43 4.50
CA ILE A 204 -12.94 -5.29 3.87
C ILE A 204 -12.85 -5.30 2.33
N HIS A 205 -11.95 -6.11 1.76
CA HIS A 205 -11.71 -6.21 0.32
C HIS A 205 -12.31 -7.47 -0.34
N LEU A 206 -12.75 -8.45 0.46
CA LEU A 206 -13.05 -9.79 -0.06
C LEU A 206 -14.52 -9.98 -0.42
N TYR A 207 -15.42 -9.60 0.50
CA TYR A 207 -16.86 -9.79 0.37
C TYR A 207 -17.63 -8.61 0.97
N ALA A 208 -18.83 -8.35 0.46
CA ALA A 208 -19.70 -7.30 1.00
C ALA A 208 -20.07 -7.55 2.46
N LEU A 209 -20.34 -8.80 2.84
CA LEU A 209 -20.71 -9.17 4.21
C LEU A 209 -19.59 -8.86 5.20
N SER A 210 -18.35 -9.23 4.86
CA SER A 210 -17.20 -8.93 5.71
C SER A 210 -16.91 -7.43 5.75
N ALA A 211 -17.02 -6.71 4.64
CA ALA A 211 -16.86 -5.25 4.62
C ALA A 211 -17.92 -4.51 5.46
N LYS A 212 -19.16 -5.01 5.49
CA LYS A 212 -20.25 -4.47 6.31
C LYS A 212 -19.95 -4.53 7.80
N ALA A 213 -19.27 -5.57 8.27
CA ALA A 213 -18.81 -5.67 9.65
C ALA A 213 -17.83 -4.55 10.05
N PHE A 214 -17.19 -3.89 9.08
CA PHE A 214 -16.28 -2.76 9.27
C PHE A 214 -16.88 -1.42 8.81
N GLY A 215 -18.21 -1.35 8.65
CA GLY A 215 -18.92 -0.10 8.34
C GLY A 215 -18.96 0.30 6.86
N PHE A 216 -18.51 -0.56 5.95
CA PHE A 216 -18.61 -0.31 4.52
C PHE A 216 -19.89 -0.93 3.94
N PRO A 217 -20.66 -0.22 3.10
CA PRO A 217 -21.88 -0.78 2.49
C PRO A 217 -21.59 -1.93 1.52
N ARG A 218 -20.38 -1.96 0.93
CA ARG A 218 -19.87 -2.99 0.03
C ARG A 218 -18.36 -3.14 0.23
N ALA A 219 -17.77 -4.22 -0.30
CA ALA A 219 -16.32 -4.35 -0.35
C ALA A 219 -15.69 -3.18 -1.10
N ILE A 220 -14.48 -2.81 -0.71
CA ILE A 220 -13.67 -1.77 -1.35
C ILE A 220 -12.41 -2.41 -1.93
N ILE A 221 -11.87 -1.88 -3.00
CA ILE A 221 -10.61 -2.39 -3.55
C ILE A 221 -9.41 -1.92 -2.71
N HIS A 222 -8.34 -2.70 -2.70
CA HIS A 222 -7.08 -2.37 -2.03
C HIS A 222 -6.49 -1.07 -2.60
N GLY A 223 -6.03 -0.16 -1.75
CA GLY A 223 -5.36 1.05 -2.19
C GLY A 223 -4.12 0.76 -3.06
N MET A 224 -3.33 -0.25 -2.68
CA MET A 224 -2.16 -0.66 -3.45
C MET A 224 -2.52 -1.28 -4.81
N TRP A 225 -3.70 -1.92 -4.96
CA TRP A 225 -4.19 -2.31 -6.28
C TRP A 225 -4.50 -1.06 -7.12
N SER A 226 -5.14 -0.05 -6.55
CA SER A 226 -5.44 1.20 -7.27
C SER A 226 -4.18 1.93 -7.71
N LYS A 227 -3.16 2.01 -6.83
CA LYS A 227 -1.83 2.55 -7.18
C LYS A 227 -1.19 1.74 -8.30
N ALA A 228 -1.12 0.42 -8.16
CA ALA A 228 -0.53 -0.47 -9.15
C ALA A 228 -1.23 -0.40 -10.51
N ARG A 229 -2.58 -0.36 -10.54
CA ARG A 229 -3.36 -0.24 -11.76
C ARG A 229 -3.13 1.10 -12.46
N ALA A 230 -3.05 2.19 -11.70
CA ALA A 230 -2.72 3.51 -12.25
C ALA A 230 -1.33 3.51 -12.88
N ILE A 231 -0.32 2.98 -12.17
CA ILE A 231 1.05 2.90 -12.68
C ILE A 231 1.13 2.00 -13.92
N ALA A 232 0.41 0.88 -13.95
CA ALA A 232 0.38 -0.01 -15.12
C ALA A 232 -0.08 0.72 -16.38
N LEU A 233 -1.13 1.52 -16.28
CA LEU A 233 -1.64 2.34 -17.39
C LEU A 233 -0.68 3.47 -17.75
N LEU A 234 -0.09 4.16 -16.77
CA LEU A 234 0.90 5.21 -17.04
C LEU A 234 2.19 4.68 -17.67
N ALA A 235 2.55 3.43 -17.40
CA ALA A 235 3.69 2.75 -18.01
C ALA A 235 3.45 2.37 -19.49
N GLU A 236 2.21 2.42 -19.98
CA GLU A 236 1.91 2.32 -21.42
C GLU A 236 2.24 3.63 -22.14
N GLU A 237 2.30 4.74 -21.41
CA GLU A 237 2.51 6.10 -21.93
C GLU A 237 3.96 6.57 -21.84
N ALA A 238 4.78 5.96 -20.97
CA ALA A 238 6.20 6.26 -20.80
C ALA A 238 7.01 5.07 -20.24
N ASP A 239 8.29 5.02 -20.59
CA ASP A 239 9.20 4.01 -20.02
C ASP A 239 9.68 4.41 -18.61
N LEU A 240 9.06 3.78 -17.61
CA LEU A 240 9.44 3.92 -16.19
C LEU A 240 10.77 3.21 -15.85
N ASN A 241 11.37 2.48 -16.80
CA ASN A 241 12.63 1.77 -16.60
C ASN A 241 13.85 2.48 -17.20
N SER A 242 13.67 3.69 -17.73
CA SER A 242 14.73 4.50 -18.33
C SER A 242 15.79 4.99 -17.33
N GLY A 243 15.49 4.95 -16.04
CA GLY A 243 16.40 5.40 -14.98
C GLY A 243 15.77 5.26 -13.58
N PRO A 244 16.32 5.96 -12.58
CA PRO A 244 15.72 6.02 -11.26
C PRO A 244 14.38 6.77 -11.30
N VAL A 245 13.37 6.23 -10.63
CA VAL A 245 12.00 6.77 -10.64
C VAL A 245 11.40 6.71 -9.25
N ARG A 246 10.62 7.72 -8.89
CA ARG A 246 9.84 7.77 -7.65
C ARG A 246 8.36 7.90 -7.96
N VAL A 247 7.53 7.16 -7.24
CA VAL A 247 6.07 7.25 -7.34
C VAL A 247 5.45 7.49 -5.97
N ASP A 248 4.91 8.69 -5.80
CA ASP A 248 4.16 9.10 -4.62
C ASP A 248 2.66 8.87 -4.81
N CYS A 249 1.97 8.51 -3.73
CA CYS A 249 0.54 8.32 -3.71
C CYS A 249 -0.03 8.67 -2.34
N THR A 250 -1.17 9.36 -2.34
CA THR A 250 -2.01 9.60 -1.16
C THR A 250 -3.40 9.03 -1.41
N PHE A 251 -3.84 8.12 -0.56
CA PHE A 251 -5.18 7.53 -0.61
C PHE A 251 -6.20 8.45 0.05
N LYS A 252 -7.32 8.72 -0.63
CA LYS A 252 -8.29 9.75 -0.25
C LYS A 252 -9.64 9.16 0.11
N THR A 253 -10.24 8.42 -0.82
CA THR A 253 -11.57 7.84 -0.64
C THR A 253 -11.59 6.38 -1.11
N PRO A 254 -12.43 5.52 -0.50
CA PRO A 254 -12.54 4.13 -0.94
C PRO A 254 -13.15 4.01 -2.34
N LEU A 255 -12.64 3.07 -3.15
CA LEU A 255 -13.24 2.66 -4.41
C LEU A 255 -13.99 1.34 -4.20
N PHE A 256 -15.32 1.37 -4.33
CA PHE A 256 -16.19 0.22 -4.04
C PHE A 256 -16.18 -0.83 -5.14
N LEU A 257 -16.45 -2.09 -4.77
CA LEU A 257 -16.52 -3.26 -5.64
C LEU A 257 -17.96 -3.76 -5.83
N PRO A 258 -18.40 -4.07 -7.07
CA PRO A 258 -17.80 -3.60 -8.33
C PRO A 258 -17.90 -2.07 -8.45
N GLY A 259 -17.10 -1.47 -9.32
CA GLY A 259 -17.09 -0.02 -9.50
C GLY A 259 -16.35 0.43 -10.74
N THR A 260 -16.41 1.74 -10.99
CA THR A 260 -15.66 2.41 -12.06
C THR A 260 -14.91 3.62 -11.50
N ALA A 261 -13.81 3.95 -12.15
CA ALA A 261 -12.98 5.10 -11.82
C ALA A 261 -12.38 5.69 -13.10
N THR A 262 -11.90 6.92 -13.04
CA THR A 262 -11.19 7.57 -14.15
C THR A 262 -9.79 7.91 -13.69
N LEU A 263 -8.78 7.37 -14.36
CA LEU A 263 -7.40 7.83 -14.19
C LEU A 263 -7.22 9.08 -15.05
N SER A 264 -6.69 10.15 -14.47
CA SER A 264 -6.39 11.40 -15.17
C SER A 264 -4.98 11.87 -14.81
N TRP A 265 -4.20 12.37 -15.78
CA TRP A 265 -2.80 12.75 -15.59
C TRP A 265 -2.32 13.83 -16.55
N ASP A 266 -1.22 14.49 -16.17
CA ASP A 266 -0.54 15.50 -16.97
C ASP A 266 0.90 15.06 -17.29
N LYS A 267 1.30 15.21 -18.55
CA LYS A 267 2.62 14.81 -19.04
C LYS A 267 3.57 16.01 -19.02
N GLN A 268 4.07 16.34 -17.83
CA GLN A 268 5.11 17.37 -17.67
C GLN A 268 6.50 16.74 -17.86
N ASP A 269 7.56 17.55 -17.90
CA ASP A 269 8.91 17.09 -18.25
C ASP A 269 9.40 15.93 -17.36
N ARG A 270 9.60 16.16 -16.06
CA ARG A 270 10.13 15.16 -15.12
C ARG A 270 9.16 14.73 -14.03
N VAL A 271 7.93 15.24 -14.05
CA VAL A 271 6.92 14.95 -13.05
C VAL A 271 5.57 14.76 -13.72
N TRP A 272 4.97 13.58 -13.58
CA TRP A 272 3.62 13.32 -14.08
C TRP A 272 2.67 13.22 -12.89
N PRO A 273 1.96 14.30 -12.53
CA PRO A 273 0.91 14.21 -11.54
C PRO A 273 -0.27 13.41 -12.10
N PHE A 274 -0.90 12.61 -11.26
CA PHE A 274 -2.07 11.80 -11.62
C PHE A 274 -3.08 11.72 -10.50
N LYS A 275 -4.34 11.48 -10.87
CA LYS A 275 -5.48 11.31 -9.98
C LYS A 275 -6.27 10.09 -10.44
N LEU A 276 -6.68 9.24 -9.51
CA LEU A 276 -7.75 8.27 -9.76
C LEU A 276 -9.03 8.85 -9.18
N LEU A 277 -9.95 9.25 -10.03
CA LEU A 277 -11.21 9.90 -9.68
C LEU A 277 -12.34 8.87 -9.56
N ASN A 278 -13.34 9.20 -8.75
CA ASN A 278 -14.61 8.47 -8.75
C ASN A 278 -15.31 8.57 -10.12
N ALA A 279 -16.31 7.73 -10.33
CA ALA A 279 -17.08 7.70 -11.58
C ALA A 279 -17.71 9.05 -12.02
N LYS A 280 -17.89 9.99 -11.08
CA LYS A 280 -18.45 11.32 -11.36
C LYS A 280 -17.38 12.39 -11.58
N GLY A 281 -16.10 12.06 -11.44
CA GLY A 281 -15.00 13.03 -11.50
C GLY A 281 -14.93 14.00 -10.31
N THR A 282 -15.78 13.85 -9.30
CA THR A 282 -15.96 14.88 -8.24
C THR A 282 -15.03 14.72 -7.05
N ALA A 283 -14.42 13.54 -6.87
CA ALA A 283 -13.52 13.29 -5.76
C ALA A 283 -12.47 12.24 -6.14
N PRO A 284 -11.22 12.39 -5.67
CA PRO A 284 -10.19 11.39 -5.86
C PRO A 284 -10.38 10.19 -4.93
N HIS A 285 -10.13 9.00 -5.45
CA HIS A 285 -9.78 7.79 -4.71
C HIS A 285 -8.31 7.85 -4.27
N LEU A 286 -7.43 8.30 -5.15
CA LEU A 286 -6.03 8.60 -4.85
C LEU A 286 -5.51 9.75 -5.71
N GLU A 287 -4.46 10.39 -5.22
CA GLU A 287 -3.68 11.38 -5.94
C GLU A 287 -2.21 10.99 -5.83
N GLY A 288 -1.43 11.21 -6.86
CA GLY A 288 -0.03 10.84 -6.88
C GLY A 288 0.77 11.58 -7.93
N ALA A 289 2.05 11.26 -8.00
CA ALA A 289 2.94 11.74 -9.04
C ALA A 289 4.03 10.71 -9.34
N ILE A 290 4.42 10.60 -10.60
CA ILE A 290 5.64 9.90 -11.02
C ILE A 290 6.73 10.96 -11.21
N HIS A 291 7.90 10.71 -10.66
CA HIS A 291 9.07 11.58 -10.74
C HIS A 291 10.24 10.80 -11.36
N TRP A 292 10.81 11.30 -12.45
CA TRP A 292 12.05 10.76 -13.01
C TRP A 292 13.24 11.50 -12.37
N LEU A 293 14.11 10.77 -11.66
CA LEU A 293 15.17 11.32 -10.80
C LEU A 293 16.52 11.46 -11.51
#